data_AF-A0A117MC64-F1
#
_entry.id   AF-A0A117MC64-F1
#
_cell.length_a   1.000
_cell.length_b   1.000
_cell.length_c   1.000
_cell.angle_alpha   90.00
_cell.angle_beta   90.00
_cell.angle_gamma   90.00
#
_symmetry.space_group_name_H-M   'P 1'
#
loop_
_entity.id
_entity.type
_entity.pdbx_description
1 polymer ?
#
loop_
_entity_poly.entity_id
_entity_poly.type
_entity_poly.pdbx_seq_one_letter_code
_entity_poly.pdbx_strand_id
1 'polypeptide(L)' 'EAEKNRWLLTGLIYVDPEQPTLYDYLDLTEEPLNRMSSDKLRPSQETLQHINQSML' A
#
# COMPACT_ATOMS: atom_id res chain seq x y z
N GLU A 1 -25.96 -6.70 8.92
CA GLU A 1 -27.38 -6.91 9.30
C GLU A 1 -28.29 -5.76 8.83
N ALA A 2 -27.96 -4.50 9.11
CA ALA A 2 -28.74 -3.34 8.64
C ALA A 2 -28.81 -3.19 7.11
N GLU A 3 -27.71 -3.47 6.38
CA GLU A 3 -27.65 -3.43 4.90
C GLU A 3 -28.62 -4.44 4.26
N LYS A 4 -28.60 -5.70 4.73
CA LYS A 4 -29.56 -6.74 4.33
C LYS A 4 -31.02 -6.37 4.59
N ASN A 5 -31.30 -5.56 5.62
CA ASN A 5 -32.65 -5.20 6.03
C ASN A 5 -33.14 -3.85 5.46
N ARG A 6 -32.33 -3.17 4.62
CA ARG A 6 -32.65 -1.84 4.06
C ARG A 6 -33.06 -0.81 5.11
N TRP A 7 -32.48 -0.87 6.30
CA TRP A 7 -32.72 0.13 7.33
C TRP A 7 -31.87 1.37 7.06
N LEU A 8 -32.53 2.51 6.92
CA LEU A 8 -31.86 3.80 6.79
C LEU A 8 -31.37 4.22 8.18
N LEU A 9 -30.06 4.31 8.36
CA LEU A 9 -29.46 4.78 9.59
C LEU A 9 -29.72 6.28 9.73
N THR A 10 -30.67 6.67 10.58
CA THR A 10 -30.92 8.07 10.92
C THR A 10 -30.34 8.37 12.31
N GLY A 11 -29.16 8.99 12.33
CA GLY A 11 -28.45 9.36 13.56
C GLY A 11 -27.17 10.13 13.24
N LEU A 12 -26.56 10.73 14.26
CA LEU A 12 -25.24 11.34 14.12
C LEU A 12 -24.20 10.22 14.00
N ILE A 13 -23.56 10.12 12.85
CA ILE A 13 -22.42 9.24 12.65
C ILE A 13 -21.21 9.96 13.25
N TYR A 14 -20.68 9.43 14.35
CA TYR A 14 -19.42 9.91 14.90
C TYR A 14 -18.28 9.41 14.00
N VAL A 15 -17.48 10.34 13.49
CA VAL A 15 -16.25 10.06 12.73
C VAL A 15 -15.13 10.77 13.47
N ASP A 16 -14.15 10.00 13.94
CA ASP A 16 -12.93 10.56 14.50
C ASP A 16 -11.92 10.78 13.36
N PRO A 17 -11.61 12.02 12.98
CA PRO A 17 -10.67 12.31 11.89
C PRO A 17 -9.21 12.09 12.30
N GLU A 18 -8.90 11.95 13.60
CA GLU A 18 -7.54 11.78 14.11
C GLU A 18 -7.15 10.30 14.28
N GLN A 19 -8.12 9.38 14.12
CA GLN A 19 -7.85 7.95 14.22
C GLN A 19 -6.94 7.49 13.06
N PRO A 20 -5.79 6.85 13.34
CA PRO A 20 -4.91 6.35 12.30
C PRO A 20 -5.61 5.31 11.42
N THR A 21 -5.35 5.37 10.13
CA THR A 21 -5.92 4.44 9.16
C THR A 21 -5.20 3.09 9.22
N LEU A 22 -5.81 2.05 8.63
CA LEU A 22 -5.16 0.75 8.52
C LEU A 22 -3.86 0.82 7.70
N TYR A 23 -3.77 1.75 6.74
CA TYR A 23 -2.57 1.99 5.95
C TYR A 23 -1.41 2.49 6.81
N ASP A 24 -1.70 3.39 7.76
CA ASP A 24 -0.71 3.92 8.70
C ASP A 24 -0.17 2.84 9.63
N TYR A 25 -1.04 1.95 10.11
CA TYR A 25 -0.62 0.84 10.98
C TYR A 25 0.20 -0.22 10.26
N LEU A 26 -0.10 -0.47 8.99
CA LEU A 26 0.54 -1.52 8.19
C LEU A 26 1.72 -0.98 7.37
N ASP A 27 2.05 0.30 7.50
CA ASP A 27 3.10 1.00 6.73
C ASP A 27 2.99 0.70 5.22
N LEU A 28 1.75 0.75 4.72
CA LEU A 28 1.46 0.41 3.32
C LEU A 28 2.01 1.49 2.40
N THR A 29 2.78 1.07 1.40
CA THR A 29 3.39 1.98 0.42
C THR A 29 2.37 2.44 -0.62
N GLU A 30 2.53 3.69 -1.08
CA GLU A 30 1.68 4.28 -2.12
C GLU A 30 1.75 3.51 -3.45
N GLU A 31 2.94 3.04 -3.83
CA GLU A 31 3.16 2.26 -5.04
C GLU A 31 3.37 0.78 -4.67
N PRO A 32 2.38 -0.10 -4.90
CA PRO A 32 2.53 -1.52 -4.61
C PRO A 32 3.38 -2.21 -5.69
N LEU A 33 4.19 -3.18 -5.28
CA LEU A 33 5.15 -3.88 -6.16
C LEU A 33 4.52 -4.44 -7.44
N ASN A 34 3.29 -4.94 -7.37
CA ASN A 34 2.60 -5.52 -8.53
C ASN A 34 2.11 -4.49 -9.57
N ARG A 35 2.20 -3.19 -9.26
CA ARG A 35 1.89 -2.10 -10.19
C ARG A 35 3.14 -1.36 -10.69
N MET A 36 4.31 -1.70 -10.15
CA MET A 36 5.57 -1.12 -10.60
C MET A 36 5.96 -1.70 -11.96
N SER A 37 6.61 -0.89 -12.78
CA SER A 37 7.19 -1.32 -14.04
C SER A 37 8.41 -2.22 -13.81
N SER A 38 8.73 -3.07 -14.79
CA SER A 38 9.80 -4.08 -14.66
C SER A 38 11.18 -3.47 -14.42
N ASP A 39 11.43 -2.29 -14.99
CA ASP A 39 12.65 -1.49 -14.83
C ASP A 39 12.81 -0.89 -13.42
N LYS A 40 11.70 -0.62 -12.71
CA LYS A 40 11.75 -0.20 -11.30
C LYS A 40 11.93 -1.39 -10.35
N LEU A 41 11.38 -2.55 -10.70
CA LEU A 41 11.45 -3.77 -9.87
C LEU A 41 12.83 -4.44 -9.93
N ARG A 42 13.55 -4.25 -11.04
CA ARG A 42 14.84 -4.88 -11.28
C ARG A 42 15.84 -3.87 -11.82
N PRO A 43 17.01 -3.71 -11.18
CA PRO A 43 18.11 -2.91 -11.73
C PRO A 43 18.57 -3.43 -13.09
N SER A 44 19.21 -2.55 -13.87
CA SER A 44 19.79 -2.93 -15.16
C SER A 44 20.83 -4.05 -14.99
N GLN A 45 21.04 -4.83 -16.06
CA GLN A 45 22.05 -5.89 -16.05
C GLN A 45 23.46 -5.36 -15.76
N GLU A 46 23.80 -4.18 -16.31
CA GLU A 46 25.08 -3.50 -16.08
C GLU A 46 25.24 -3.17 -14.58
N THR A 47 24.22 -2.58 -13.96
CA THR A 47 24.22 -2.29 -12.52
C THR A 47 24.44 -3.56 -11.69
N LEU A 48 23.76 -4.66 -12.05
CA LEU A 48 23.93 -5.94 -11.36
C LEU A 48 25.35 -6.51 -11.50
N GLN A 49 26.00 -6.34 -12.67
CA GLN A 49 27.38 -6.77 -12.86
C GLN A 49 28.35 -5.98 -11.96
N HIS A 50 28.18 -4.65 -11.90
CA HIS A 50 29.00 -3.80 -11.02
C HIS A 50 28.84 -4.20 -9.54
N ILE A 51 27.62 -4.44 -9.07
CA ILE A 51 27.36 -4.88 -7.70
C ILE A 51 28.07 -6.22 -7.43
N ASN A 52 27.92 -7.20 -8.32
CA ASN A 52 28.53 -8.51 -8.14
C ASN A 52 30.06 -8.45 -8.10
N GLN A 53 30.67 -7.58 -8.92
CA GLN A 53 32.12 -7.34 -8.90
C GLN A 53 32.59 -6.70 -7.59
N SER A 54 31.76 -5.86 -6.95
CA SER A 54 32.11 -5.20 -5.68
C SER A 54 32.07 -6.12 -4.46
N MET A 55 31.50 -7.33 -4.60
CA MET A 55 31.38 -8.34 -3.55
C MET A 55 32.44 -9.44 -3.63
N LEU A 56 33.32 -9.41 -4.65
CA LEU A 56 34.43 -10.33 -4.85
C LEU A 56 35.73 -9.76 -4.26
#